data_AF-A0A440I9E1-F1
#
_entry.id   AF-A0A440I9E1-F1
#
_cell.length_a   1.000
_cell.length_b   1.000
_cell.length_c   1.000
_cell.angle_alpha   90.00
_cell.angle_beta   90.00
_cell.angle_gamma   90.00
#
_symmetry.space_group_name_H-M   'P 1'
#
loop_
_entity.id
_entity.type
_entity.pdbx_description
1 polymer ?
#
loop_
_entity_poly.entity_id
_entity_poly.type
_entity_poly.pdbx_seq_one_letter_code
_entity_poly.pdbx_strand_id
1 'polypeptide(L)'
;MVSATLERPDKFRIGRVFSNSFAVIGRNPGLLVGLAALFSALPALVLNLWNYRNFANLDFANPEGMAVADPSAILGNSLISMAFGLIYFVLALLFQSSLVRAAIEDLNGKRPAIGDCIQIALRCIFPTLGIGLVVFLTMIPAMVVMMFVAGMLIPVFGGLIAFIAFIALLVPGIMLLLGVSVSVPVLIQERLGVFGSMSRSRALTKGSRWSLFGLLLILFLAAIAIQMAFALMFGLAFALTGSLSTVGLIVGAIGSAVVSTVVSTLISVAIAVSYVELRQVKEGTGIDELAEIFS
;
A
#
# COMPACT_ATOMS: atom_id res chain seq x y z
N MET A 1 -47.82 14.04 15.21
CA MET A 1 -47.16 12.74 14.96
C MET A 1 -45.93 13.00 14.11
N VAL A 2 -44.77 13.17 14.76
CA VAL A 2 -43.49 13.35 14.09
C VAL A 2 -42.95 11.95 13.80
N SER A 3 -42.84 11.58 12.52
CA SER A 3 -42.16 10.36 12.11
C SER A 3 -40.68 10.51 12.45
N ALA A 4 -40.27 9.91 13.57
CA ALA A 4 -38.87 9.60 13.84
C ALA A 4 -38.41 8.59 12.78
N THR A 5 -37.80 9.09 11.70
CA THR A 5 -36.97 8.25 10.84
C THR A 5 -35.76 7.87 11.66
N LEU A 6 -35.82 6.71 12.31
CA LEU A 6 -34.66 6.00 12.84
C LEU A 6 -33.56 6.01 11.75
N GLU A 7 -32.56 6.86 11.91
CA GLU A 7 -31.34 6.78 11.12
C GLU A 7 -30.75 5.40 11.39
N ARG A 8 -30.88 4.50 10.40
CA ARG A 8 -30.27 3.18 10.48
C ARG A 8 -28.79 3.38 10.76
N PRO A 9 -28.16 2.61 11.67
CA PRO A 9 -26.74 2.71 11.95
C PRO A 9 -25.98 2.69 10.62
N ASP A 10 -25.32 3.81 10.34
CA ASP A 10 -24.87 4.19 9.01
C ASP A 10 -23.99 3.06 8.46
N LYS A 11 -24.45 2.30 7.46
CA LYS A 11 -23.66 1.16 6.92
C LYS A 11 -22.41 1.72 6.26
N PHE A 12 -21.26 1.06 6.38
CA PHE A 12 -20.01 1.48 5.71
C PHE A 12 -20.23 1.77 4.22
N ARG A 13 -20.06 3.03 3.79
CA ARG A 13 -20.32 3.50 2.42
C ARG A 13 -19.01 3.71 1.67
N ILE A 14 -18.74 2.84 0.71
CA ILE A 14 -17.56 2.91 -0.16
C ILE A 14 -17.45 4.27 -0.86
N GLY A 15 -18.57 4.82 -1.36
CA GLY A 15 -18.59 6.12 -2.04
C GLY A 15 -18.17 7.30 -1.16
N ARG A 16 -18.51 7.26 0.13
CA ARG A 16 -18.11 8.29 1.10
C ARG A 16 -16.60 8.23 1.34
N VAL A 17 -16.03 7.02 1.44
CA VAL A 17 -14.58 6.83 1.58
C VAL A 17 -13.82 7.39 0.37
N PHE A 18 -14.28 7.10 -0.86
CA PHE A 18 -13.64 7.65 -2.06
C PHE A 18 -13.72 9.17 -2.11
N SER A 19 -14.91 9.73 -1.90
CA SER A 19 -15.11 11.19 -1.91
C SER A 19 -14.22 11.89 -0.88
N ASN A 20 -14.20 11.38 0.36
CA ASN A 20 -13.36 11.91 1.43
C ASN A 20 -11.86 11.74 1.12
N SER A 21 -11.45 10.63 0.50
CA SER A 21 -10.04 10.42 0.13
C SER A 21 -9.58 11.42 -0.93
N PHE A 22 -10.37 11.63 -1.98
CA PHE A 22 -10.07 12.63 -2.99
C PHE A 22 -10.14 14.06 -2.43
N ALA A 23 -11.07 14.34 -1.51
CA ALA A 23 -11.16 15.63 -0.84
C ALA A 23 -9.91 15.94 -0.02
N VAL A 24 -9.42 15.00 0.79
CA VAL A 24 -8.17 15.14 1.56
C VAL A 24 -6.99 15.42 0.64
N ILE A 25 -6.90 14.70 -0.49
CA ILE A 25 -5.82 14.87 -1.47
C ILE A 25 -5.90 16.23 -2.16
N GLY A 26 -7.10 16.66 -2.55
CA GLY A 26 -7.34 17.95 -3.19
C GLY A 26 -7.14 19.15 -2.26
N ARG A 27 -7.36 18.99 -0.95
CA ARG A 27 -7.17 20.07 0.04
C ARG A 27 -5.71 20.28 0.42
N ASN A 28 -4.88 19.24 0.37
CA ASN A 28 -3.48 19.29 0.83
C ASN A 28 -2.44 18.81 -0.20
N PRO A 29 -2.49 19.24 -1.48
CA PRO A 29 -1.63 18.69 -2.52
C PRO A 29 -0.14 18.96 -2.25
N GLY A 30 0.22 20.15 -1.78
CA GLY A 30 1.61 20.52 -1.52
C GLY A 30 2.25 19.72 -0.39
N LEU A 31 1.52 19.50 0.72
CA LEU A 31 2.00 18.67 1.83
C LEU A 31 2.20 17.22 1.39
N LEU A 32 1.23 16.68 0.65
CA LEU A 32 1.29 15.31 0.16
C LEU A 32 2.44 15.11 -0.81
N VAL A 33 2.63 16.04 -1.75
CA VAL A 33 3.76 16.03 -2.70
C VAL A 33 5.10 16.15 -1.97
N GLY A 34 5.20 17.01 -0.94
CA GLY A 34 6.42 17.14 -0.15
C GLY A 34 6.79 15.85 0.60
N LEU A 35 5.81 15.24 1.28
CA LEU A 35 6.01 13.95 1.95
C LEU A 35 6.31 12.82 0.96
N ALA A 36 5.61 12.82 -0.18
CA ALA A 36 5.79 11.88 -1.28
C ALA A 36 7.21 11.96 -1.84
N ALA A 37 7.70 13.16 -2.10
CA ALA A 37 9.04 13.39 -2.60
C ALA A 37 10.09 12.84 -1.63
N LEU A 38 9.93 13.14 -0.33
CA LEU A 38 10.89 12.77 0.71
C LEU A 38 10.93 11.26 1.00
N PHE A 39 9.77 10.64 1.23
CA PHE A 39 9.69 9.27 1.75
C PHE A 39 9.43 8.21 0.67
N SER A 40 8.94 8.59 -0.51
CA SER A 40 8.56 7.63 -1.55
C SER A 40 9.35 7.84 -2.84
N ALA A 41 9.22 9.01 -3.47
CA ALA A 41 9.75 9.24 -4.81
C ALA A 41 11.29 9.21 -4.87
N LEU A 42 11.99 9.88 -3.95
CA LEU A 42 13.46 9.87 -3.92
C LEU A 42 14.01 8.46 -3.63
N PRO A 43 13.58 7.75 -2.57
CA PRO A 43 14.00 6.38 -2.32
C PRO A 43 13.66 5.42 -3.47
N ALA A 44 12.45 5.53 -4.03
CA ALA A 44 12.04 4.73 -5.18
C ALA A 44 12.93 5.00 -6.38
N LEU A 45 13.29 6.26 -6.66
CA LEU A 45 14.14 6.62 -7.79
C LEU A 45 15.52 5.97 -7.66
N VAL A 46 16.15 6.06 -6.49
CA VAL A 46 17.46 5.41 -6.23
C VAL A 46 17.39 3.90 -6.47
N LEU A 47 16.34 3.26 -5.97
CA LEU A 47 16.13 1.81 -6.11
C LEU A 47 15.84 1.41 -7.56
N ASN A 48 15.01 2.19 -8.25
CA ASN A 48 14.70 1.97 -9.65
C ASN A 48 15.97 2.13 -10.50
N LEU A 49 16.77 3.18 -10.30
CA LEU A 49 18.05 3.34 -11.00
C LEU A 49 19.00 2.18 -10.76
N TRP A 50 19.10 1.69 -9.51
CA TRP A 50 19.90 0.52 -9.18
C TRP A 50 19.39 -0.73 -9.93
N ASN A 51 18.09 -1.01 -9.85
CA ASN A 51 17.50 -2.17 -10.51
C ASN A 51 17.60 -2.08 -12.03
N TYR A 52 17.32 -0.92 -12.63
CA TYR A 52 17.43 -0.72 -14.07
C TYR A 52 18.87 -0.88 -14.55
N ARG A 53 19.87 -0.37 -13.82
CA ARG A 53 21.28 -0.62 -14.14
C ARG A 53 21.56 -2.12 -14.17
N ASN A 54 21.08 -2.87 -13.17
CA ASN A 54 21.30 -4.32 -13.11
C ASN A 54 20.56 -5.06 -14.22
N PHE A 55 19.32 -4.64 -14.53
CA PHE A 55 18.50 -5.24 -15.58
C PHE A 55 19.04 -4.97 -16.98
N ALA A 56 19.59 -3.77 -17.22
CA ALA A 56 20.23 -3.42 -18.50
C ALA A 56 21.53 -4.21 -18.75
N ASN A 57 22.18 -4.69 -17.69
CA ASN A 57 23.34 -5.57 -17.80
C ASN A 57 22.95 -7.04 -18.12
N LEU A 58 21.66 -7.39 -18.04
CA LEU A 58 21.16 -8.70 -18.39
C LEU A 58 20.74 -8.69 -19.87
N ASP A 59 21.52 -9.34 -20.73
CA ASP A 59 21.21 -9.48 -22.15
C ASP A 59 20.19 -10.61 -22.36
N PHE A 60 18.89 -10.26 -22.39
CA PHE A 60 17.80 -11.21 -22.62
C PHE A 60 17.75 -11.79 -24.04
N ALA A 61 18.48 -11.20 -24.99
CA ALA A 61 18.55 -11.71 -26.36
C ALA A 61 19.59 -12.83 -26.52
N ASN A 62 20.59 -12.88 -25.63
CA ASN A 62 21.66 -13.88 -25.65
C ASN A 62 21.60 -14.77 -24.39
N PRO A 63 20.92 -15.93 -24.44
CA PRO A 63 20.85 -16.86 -23.30
C PRO A 63 22.23 -17.35 -22.82
N GLU A 64 23.25 -17.33 -23.69
CA GLU A 64 24.64 -17.61 -23.30
C GLU A 64 25.22 -16.51 -22.39
N GLY A 65 24.91 -15.23 -22.62
CA GLY A 65 25.39 -14.10 -21.81
C GLY A 65 24.89 -14.12 -20.37
N MET A 66 23.70 -14.69 -20.12
CA MET A 66 23.21 -14.94 -18.76
C MET A 66 23.93 -16.09 -18.06
N ALA A 67 24.39 -17.09 -18.81
CA ALA A 67 25.17 -18.20 -18.26
C ALA A 67 26.61 -17.80 -17.92
N VAL A 68 27.16 -16.76 -18.58
CA VAL A 68 28.49 -16.19 -18.28
C VAL A 68 28.45 -15.13 -17.17
N ALA A 69 27.28 -14.71 -16.70
CA ALA A 69 27.18 -13.76 -15.61
C ALA A 69 27.74 -14.38 -14.31
N ASP A 70 28.82 -13.79 -13.78
CA ASP A 70 29.49 -14.26 -12.56
C ASP A 70 28.46 -14.46 -11.42
N PRO A 71 28.28 -15.69 -10.90
CA PRO A 71 27.29 -15.96 -9.85
C PRO A 71 27.49 -15.09 -8.60
N SER A 72 28.73 -14.73 -8.29
CA SER A 72 29.08 -13.82 -7.19
C SER A 72 28.65 -12.37 -7.45
N ALA A 73 28.70 -11.91 -8.70
CA ALA A 73 28.23 -10.58 -9.09
C ALA A 73 26.70 -10.49 -9.08
N ILE A 74 26.00 -11.55 -9.51
CA ILE A 74 24.55 -11.66 -9.38
C ILE A 74 24.15 -11.61 -7.90
N LEU A 75 24.77 -12.44 -7.06
CA LEU A 75 24.50 -12.46 -5.62
C LEU A 75 24.80 -11.11 -4.95
N GLY A 76 25.93 -10.48 -5.28
CA GLY A 76 26.29 -9.15 -4.76
C GLY A 76 25.26 -8.08 -5.14
N ASN A 77 24.83 -8.04 -6.41
CA ASN A 77 23.82 -7.09 -6.87
C ASN A 77 22.44 -7.36 -6.24
N SER A 78 22.07 -8.62 -6.04
CA SER A 78 20.85 -9.01 -5.33
C SER A 78 20.89 -8.55 -3.88
N LEU A 79 21.99 -8.77 -3.15
CA LEU A 79 22.14 -8.34 -1.75
C LEU A 79 22.05 -6.82 -1.61
N ILE A 80 22.68 -6.06 -2.50
CA ILE A 80 22.60 -4.60 -2.50
C ILE A 80 21.17 -4.13 -2.83
N SER A 81 20.50 -4.78 -3.80
CA SER A 81 19.11 -4.46 -4.12
C SER A 81 18.16 -4.79 -2.96
N MET A 82 18.41 -5.88 -2.23
CA MET A 82 17.69 -6.21 -0.99
C MET A 82 17.90 -5.15 0.09
N ALA A 83 19.13 -4.64 0.25
CA ALA A 83 19.42 -3.59 1.22
C ALA A 83 18.67 -2.29 0.89
N PHE A 84 18.70 -1.84 -0.37
CA PHE A 84 17.88 -0.70 -0.79
C PHE A 84 16.38 -0.99 -0.66
N GLY A 85 15.95 -2.21 -0.97
CA GLY A 85 14.59 -2.71 -0.76
C GLY A 85 14.10 -2.53 0.66
N LEU A 86 14.92 -2.93 1.63
CA LEU A 86 14.62 -2.77 3.06
C LEU A 86 14.58 -1.31 3.48
N ILE A 87 15.53 -0.49 3.01
CA ILE A 87 15.53 0.96 3.30
C ILE A 87 14.26 1.60 2.75
N TYR A 88 13.90 1.29 1.50
CA TYR A 88 12.67 1.77 0.87
C TYR A 88 11.42 1.30 1.60
N PHE A 89 11.39 0.05 2.04
CA PHE A 89 10.27 -0.48 2.82
C PHE A 89 10.07 0.29 4.12
N VAL A 90 11.14 0.58 4.87
CA VAL A 90 11.06 1.40 6.09
C VAL A 90 10.56 2.81 5.77
N LEU A 91 11.08 3.44 4.72
CA LEU A 91 10.64 4.77 4.29
C LEU A 91 9.17 4.79 3.85
N ALA A 92 8.70 3.74 3.17
CA ALA A 92 7.31 3.59 2.77
C ALA A 92 6.37 3.45 3.99
N LEU A 93 6.79 2.75 5.05
CA LEU A 93 6.03 2.68 6.30
C LEU A 93 5.92 4.05 6.99
N LEU A 94 7.00 4.83 6.96
CA LEU A 94 7.00 6.20 7.48
C LEU A 94 6.09 7.11 6.67
N PHE A 95 6.16 6.98 5.34
CA PHE A 95 5.26 7.69 4.43
C PHE A 95 3.80 7.38 4.76
N GLN A 96 3.45 6.09 4.86
CA GLN A 96 2.10 5.66 5.19
C GLN A 96 1.62 6.23 6.53
N SER A 97 2.47 6.21 7.56
CA SER A 97 2.14 6.75 8.89
C SER A 97 1.89 8.26 8.85
N SER A 98 2.73 8.99 8.13
CA SER A 98 2.62 10.42 7.91
C SER A 98 1.33 10.78 7.18
N LEU A 99 1.01 10.06 6.10
CA LEU A 99 -0.21 10.26 5.31
C LEU A 99 -1.47 9.96 6.10
N VAL A 100 -1.46 8.87 6.87
CA VAL A 100 -2.58 8.49 7.73
C VAL A 100 -2.84 9.59 8.76
N ARG A 101 -1.79 10.15 9.36
CA ARG A 101 -1.93 11.26 10.30
C ARG A 101 -2.51 12.51 9.61
N ALA A 102 -1.95 12.91 8.48
CA ALA A 102 -2.41 14.06 7.72
C ALA A 102 -3.88 13.92 7.30
N ALA A 103 -4.28 12.75 6.82
CA ALA A 103 -5.66 12.47 6.43
C ALA A 103 -6.62 12.57 7.63
N ILE A 104 -6.27 12.01 8.78
CA ILE A 104 -7.16 12.06 9.96
C ILE A 104 -7.23 13.49 10.53
N GLU A 105 -6.14 14.26 10.51
CA GLU A 105 -6.18 15.67 10.92
C GLU A 105 -7.06 16.52 10.00
N ASP A 106 -6.96 16.33 8.67
CA ASP A 106 -7.80 17.02 7.70
C ASP A 106 -9.29 16.68 7.85
N LEU A 107 -9.60 15.39 8.08
CA LEU A 107 -10.97 14.92 8.34
C LEU A 107 -11.54 15.48 9.65
N ASN A 108 -10.70 15.75 10.65
CA ASN A 108 -11.08 16.41 11.89
C ASN A 108 -11.16 17.95 11.77
N GLY A 109 -11.02 18.50 10.56
CA GLY A 109 -11.08 19.94 10.29
C GLY A 109 -9.82 20.72 10.67
N LYS A 110 -8.73 20.04 11.04
CA LYS A 110 -7.43 20.68 11.34
C LYS A 110 -6.60 20.78 10.06
N ARG A 111 -5.71 21.78 9.99
CA ARG A 111 -4.73 21.87 8.91
C ARG A 111 -3.50 21.02 9.25
N PRO A 112 -3.20 19.96 8.50
CA PRO A 112 -2.03 19.13 8.78
C PRO A 112 -0.76 19.93 8.52
N ALA A 113 0.19 19.88 9.46
CA ALA A 113 1.51 20.49 9.30
C ALA A 113 2.55 19.43 8.92
N ILE A 114 3.46 19.76 7.99
CA ILE A 114 4.53 18.85 7.54
C ILE A 114 5.42 18.41 8.73
N GLY A 115 5.75 19.36 9.62
CA GLY A 115 6.60 19.09 10.79
C GLY A 115 5.98 18.07 11.75
N ASP A 116 4.70 18.22 12.06
CA ASP A 116 3.97 17.29 12.93
C ASP A 116 3.88 15.90 12.30
N CYS A 117 3.64 15.85 10.99
CA CYS A 117 3.55 14.60 10.24
C CYS A 117 4.90 13.85 10.22
N ILE A 118 6.02 14.55 10.01
CA ILE A 118 7.37 13.99 10.09
C ILE A 118 7.69 13.53 11.52
N GLN A 119 7.34 14.34 12.53
CA GLN A 119 7.58 13.98 13.93
C GLN A 119 6.81 12.72 14.34
N ILE A 120 5.55 12.59 13.90
CA ILE A 120 4.77 11.37 14.11
C ILE A 120 5.42 10.20 13.37
N ALA A 121 5.85 10.39 12.11
CA ALA A 121 6.50 9.33 11.34
C ALA A 121 7.74 8.81 12.08
N LEU A 122 8.62 9.70 12.55
CA LEU A 122 9.81 9.36 13.32
C LEU A 122 9.47 8.66 14.65
N ARG A 123 8.47 9.16 15.38
CA ARG A 123 8.05 8.56 16.66
C ARG A 123 7.42 7.18 16.48
N CYS A 124 6.79 6.96 15.33
CA CYS A 124 6.15 5.70 14.99
C CYS A 124 7.10 4.70 14.32
N ILE A 125 8.40 5.01 14.12
CA ILE A 125 9.38 4.07 13.52
C ILE A 125 9.31 2.70 14.17
N PHE A 126 9.54 2.58 15.48
CA PHE A 126 9.63 1.25 16.11
C PHE A 126 8.32 0.48 16.05
N PRO A 127 7.15 1.07 16.38
CA PRO A 127 5.90 0.33 16.30
C PRO A 127 5.47 -0.01 14.86
N THR A 128 5.71 0.87 13.88
CA THR A 128 5.35 0.59 12.47
C THR A 128 6.28 -0.41 11.85
N LEU A 129 7.56 -0.41 12.21
CA LEU A 129 8.53 -1.44 11.82
C LEU A 129 8.15 -2.78 12.45
N GLY A 130 7.64 -2.78 13.70
CA GLY A 130 7.08 -3.98 14.33
C GLY A 130 5.89 -4.56 13.56
N ILE A 131 4.90 -3.73 13.18
CA ILE A 131 3.78 -4.16 12.32
C ILE A 131 4.31 -4.62 10.95
N GLY A 132 5.19 -3.83 10.35
CA GLY A 132 5.78 -4.09 9.04
C GLY A 132 6.53 -5.41 9.00
N LEU A 133 7.29 -5.74 10.04
CA LEU A 133 8.04 -6.98 10.17
C LEU A 133 7.12 -8.18 10.37
N VAL A 134 6.05 -8.05 11.16
CA VAL A 134 5.03 -9.09 11.27
C VAL A 134 4.37 -9.32 9.91
N VAL A 135 3.95 -8.26 9.22
CA VAL A 135 3.37 -8.35 7.88
C VAL A 135 4.36 -9.00 6.91
N PHE A 136 5.62 -8.58 6.90
CA PHE A 136 6.67 -9.12 6.06
C PHE A 136 6.94 -10.59 6.34
N LEU A 137 7.06 -11.00 7.61
CA LEU A 137 7.20 -12.39 8.02
C LEU A 137 5.99 -13.25 7.67
N THR A 138 4.79 -12.67 7.62
CA THR A 138 3.58 -13.40 7.19
C THR A 138 3.46 -13.50 5.67
N MET A 139 3.86 -12.45 4.93
CA MET A 139 3.72 -12.39 3.48
C MET A 139 4.84 -13.12 2.72
N ILE A 140 6.09 -13.05 3.19
CA ILE A 140 7.21 -13.75 2.55
C ILE A 140 6.94 -15.25 2.38
N PRO A 141 6.60 -16.02 3.42
CA PRO A 141 6.37 -17.45 3.24
C PRO A 141 5.17 -17.69 2.32
N ALA A 142 4.12 -16.86 2.38
CA ALA A 142 2.99 -16.97 1.45
C ALA A 142 3.41 -16.73 0.00
N MET A 143 4.28 -15.76 -0.26
CA MET A 143 4.82 -15.46 -1.59
C MET A 143 5.78 -16.55 -2.08
N VAL A 144 6.68 -17.04 -1.21
CA VAL A 144 7.63 -18.11 -1.55
C VAL A 144 6.90 -19.41 -1.82
N VAL A 145 5.90 -19.76 -0.99
CA VAL A 145 5.00 -20.89 -1.24
C VAL A 145 4.28 -20.69 -2.57
N MET A 146 3.76 -19.50 -2.86
CA MET A 146 3.09 -19.22 -4.14
C MET A 146 4.04 -19.34 -5.33
N MET A 147 5.28 -18.85 -5.23
CA MET A 147 6.29 -18.96 -6.29
C MET A 147 6.70 -20.41 -6.52
N PHE A 148 6.85 -21.19 -5.46
CA PHE A 148 7.18 -22.62 -5.53
C PHE A 148 6.01 -23.43 -6.10
N VAL A 149 4.79 -23.17 -5.63
CA VAL A 149 3.54 -23.75 -6.14
C VAL A 149 3.37 -23.43 -7.61
N ALA A 150 3.52 -22.17 -8.03
CA ALA A 150 3.44 -21.78 -9.44
C ALA A 150 4.55 -22.45 -10.28
N GLY A 151 5.81 -22.40 -9.83
CA GLY A 151 6.94 -22.98 -10.55
C GLY A 151 6.89 -24.50 -10.70
N MET A 152 6.31 -25.22 -9.73
CA MET A 152 6.13 -26.67 -9.78
C MET A 152 4.84 -27.10 -10.49
N LEU A 153 3.71 -26.45 -10.22
CA LEU A 153 2.41 -26.89 -10.73
C LEU A 153 2.15 -26.47 -12.18
N ILE A 154 2.63 -25.30 -12.61
CA ILE A 154 2.41 -24.82 -13.99
C ILE A 154 2.99 -25.78 -15.04
N PRO A 155 4.26 -26.25 -14.93
CA PRO A 155 4.82 -27.18 -15.91
C PRO A 155 4.28 -28.62 -15.79
N VAL A 156 3.79 -29.04 -14.61
CA VAL A 156 3.38 -30.44 -14.37
C VAL A 156 1.87 -30.67 -14.60
N PHE A 157 1.03 -29.75 -14.14
CA PHE A 157 -0.43 -29.94 -14.08
C PHE A 157 -1.21 -28.94 -14.96
N GLY A 158 -0.51 -28.03 -15.64
CA GLY A 158 -1.10 -26.96 -16.42
C GLY A 158 -1.72 -25.85 -15.54
N GLY A 159 -2.07 -24.72 -16.17
CA GLY A 159 -2.48 -23.50 -15.45
C GLY A 159 -3.74 -23.63 -14.60
N LEU A 160 -4.62 -24.60 -14.87
CA LEU A 160 -5.93 -24.71 -14.21
C LEU A 160 -5.84 -25.18 -12.74
N ILE A 161 -4.99 -26.18 -12.44
CA ILE A 161 -4.79 -26.66 -11.06
C ILE A 161 -3.99 -25.62 -10.27
N ALA A 162 -2.99 -24.99 -10.89
CA ALA A 162 -2.27 -23.86 -10.31
C ALA A 162 -3.24 -22.69 -9.97
N PHE A 163 -4.23 -22.44 -10.82
CA PHE A 163 -5.26 -21.42 -10.59
C PHE A 163 -6.19 -21.75 -9.41
N ILE A 164 -6.58 -23.01 -9.23
CA ILE A 164 -7.38 -23.44 -8.08
C ILE A 164 -6.57 -23.34 -6.78
N ALA A 165 -5.31 -23.80 -6.79
CA ALA A 165 -4.40 -23.66 -5.66
C ALA A 165 -4.16 -22.18 -5.29
N PHE A 166 -4.06 -21.34 -6.32
CA PHE A 166 -3.97 -19.89 -6.15
C PHE A 166 -5.19 -19.31 -5.44
N ILE A 167 -6.41 -19.64 -5.88
CA ILE A 167 -7.64 -19.17 -5.22
C ILE A 167 -7.71 -19.65 -3.76
N ALA A 168 -7.38 -20.92 -3.49
CA ALA A 168 -7.44 -21.50 -2.15
C ALA A 168 -6.48 -20.79 -1.16
N LEU A 169 -5.33 -20.31 -1.63
CA LEU A 169 -4.36 -19.57 -0.82
C LEU A 169 -4.68 -18.06 -0.74
N LEU A 170 -5.26 -17.51 -1.81
CA LEU A 170 -5.60 -16.09 -1.92
C LEU A 170 -6.66 -15.68 -0.88
N VAL A 171 -7.70 -16.49 -0.70
CA VAL A 171 -8.81 -16.19 0.23
C VAL A 171 -8.36 -15.98 1.68
N PRO A 172 -7.59 -16.89 2.32
CA PRO A 172 -7.11 -16.67 3.69
C PRO A 172 -6.10 -15.52 3.77
N GLY A 173 -5.27 -15.33 2.74
CA GLY A 173 -4.35 -14.19 2.64
C GLY A 173 -5.10 -12.86 2.68
N ILE A 174 -6.15 -12.74 1.86
CA ILE A 174 -7.04 -11.56 1.83
C ILE A 174 -7.71 -11.36 3.18
N MET A 175 -8.24 -12.40 3.83
CA MET A 175 -8.89 -12.24 5.13
C MET A 175 -7.96 -11.69 6.20
N LEU A 176 -6.70 -12.12 6.22
CA LEU A 176 -5.68 -11.58 7.12
C LEU A 176 -5.35 -10.12 6.79
N LEU A 177 -5.20 -9.81 5.50
CA LEU A 177 -4.89 -8.47 5.00
C LEU A 177 -6.00 -7.48 5.37
N LEU A 178 -7.26 -7.86 5.18
CA LEU A 178 -8.42 -7.06 5.59
C LEU A 178 -8.41 -6.80 7.10
N GLY A 179 -8.09 -7.82 7.91
CA GLY A 179 -8.03 -7.70 9.36
C GLY A 179 -6.92 -6.76 9.86
N VAL A 180 -5.82 -6.62 9.12
CA VAL A 180 -4.66 -5.79 9.50
C VAL A 180 -4.63 -4.45 8.77
N SER A 181 -5.43 -4.27 7.71
CA SER A 181 -5.45 -3.08 6.84
C SER A 181 -5.53 -1.74 7.58
N VAL A 182 -6.25 -1.71 8.71
CA VAL A 182 -6.53 -0.51 9.51
C VAL A 182 -5.66 -0.42 10.76
N SER A 183 -4.62 -1.26 10.89
CA SER A 183 -3.79 -1.32 12.10
C SER A 183 -2.89 -0.10 12.27
N VAL A 184 -2.42 0.49 11.16
CA VAL A 184 -1.59 1.72 11.19
C VAL A 184 -2.37 2.91 11.76
N PRO A 185 -3.59 3.25 11.28
CA PRO A 185 -4.37 4.33 11.89
C PRO A 185 -4.75 4.04 13.35
N VAL A 186 -5.10 2.79 13.69
CA VAL A 186 -5.35 2.40 15.09
C VAL A 186 -4.10 2.62 15.96
N LEU A 187 -2.92 2.26 15.47
CA LEU A 187 -1.68 2.44 16.22
C LEU A 187 -1.39 3.91 16.50
N ILE A 188 -1.62 4.78 15.51
CA ILE A 188 -1.36 6.22 15.62
C ILE A 188 -2.38 6.89 16.54
N GLN A 189 -3.66 6.53 16.43
CA GLN A 189 -4.74 7.17 17.16
C GLN A 189 -4.97 6.59 18.56
N GLU A 190 -4.94 5.27 18.70
CA GLU A 190 -5.30 4.58 19.94
C GLU A 190 -4.07 4.14 20.76
N ARG A 191 -2.86 4.22 20.20
CA ARG A 191 -1.58 3.96 20.89
C ARG A 191 -1.49 2.61 21.62
N LEU A 192 -2.21 1.59 21.11
CA LEU A 192 -2.36 0.27 21.76
C LEU A 192 -1.16 -0.69 21.54
N GLY A 193 -0.03 -0.21 21.04
CA GLY A 193 1.11 -1.05 20.65
C GLY A 193 0.83 -1.95 19.44
N VAL A 194 1.80 -2.77 19.01
CA VAL A 194 1.73 -3.56 17.76
C VAL A 194 0.57 -4.57 17.78
N PHE A 195 0.54 -5.46 18.78
CA PHE A 195 -0.46 -6.53 18.86
C PHE A 195 -1.85 -6.01 19.25
N GLY A 196 -1.93 -5.01 20.13
CA GLY A 196 -3.19 -4.37 20.51
C GLY A 196 -3.84 -3.64 19.33
N SER A 197 -3.04 -2.99 18.47
CA SER A 197 -3.56 -2.33 17.27
C SER A 197 -4.10 -3.31 16.24
N MET A 198 -3.46 -4.48 16.07
CA MET A 198 -3.96 -5.52 15.16
C MET A 198 -5.26 -6.18 15.65
N SER A 199 -5.38 -6.47 16.95
CA SER A 199 -6.61 -7.05 17.51
C SER A 199 -7.78 -6.07 17.40
N ARG A 200 -7.52 -4.79 17.69
CA ARG A 200 -8.49 -3.70 17.55
C ARG A 200 -8.90 -3.47 16.09
N SER A 201 -7.95 -3.48 15.15
CA SER A 201 -8.25 -3.43 13.70
C SER A 201 -9.17 -4.58 13.26
N ARG A 202 -8.93 -5.81 13.73
CA ARG A 202 -9.83 -6.95 13.46
C ARG A 202 -11.21 -6.78 14.08
N ALA A 203 -11.28 -6.19 15.27
CA ALA A 203 -12.54 -5.88 15.92
C ALA A 203 -13.32 -4.80 15.16
N LEU A 204 -12.67 -3.75 14.66
CA LEU A 204 -13.23 -2.66 13.84
C LEU A 204 -13.67 -3.09 12.43
N THR A 205 -13.06 -4.11 11.85
CA THR A 205 -13.44 -4.62 10.52
C THR A 205 -14.56 -5.69 10.55
N LYS A 206 -14.86 -6.28 11.72
CA LYS A 206 -15.90 -7.31 11.87
C LYS A 206 -17.31 -6.80 11.50
N GLY A 207 -17.94 -7.33 10.45
CA GLY A 207 -19.29 -6.92 10.02
C GLY A 207 -19.32 -5.99 8.79
N SER A 208 -18.20 -5.38 8.41
CA SER A 208 -18.05 -4.56 7.20
C SER A 208 -16.99 -5.11 6.23
N ARG A 209 -16.52 -6.35 6.47
CA ARG A 209 -15.41 -6.98 5.74
C ARG A 209 -15.61 -7.02 4.22
N TRP A 210 -16.83 -7.27 3.76
CA TRP A 210 -17.15 -7.36 2.34
C TRP A 210 -17.12 -5.99 1.65
N SER A 211 -17.63 -4.94 2.31
CA SER A 211 -17.58 -3.58 1.76
C SER A 211 -16.15 -3.04 1.76
N LEU A 212 -15.38 -3.31 2.82
CA LEU A 212 -13.96 -2.95 2.88
C LEU A 212 -13.14 -3.75 1.86
N PHE A 213 -13.45 -5.04 1.66
CA PHE A 213 -12.87 -5.84 0.60
C PHE A 213 -13.17 -5.27 -0.77
N GLY A 214 -14.43 -4.95 -1.08
CA GLY A 214 -14.79 -4.33 -2.36
C GLY A 214 -14.05 -3.02 -2.60
N LEU A 215 -13.93 -2.17 -1.57
CA LEU A 215 -13.17 -0.92 -1.65
C LEU A 215 -11.68 -1.17 -1.95
N LEU A 216 -11.03 -2.02 -1.15
CA LEU A 216 -9.61 -2.33 -1.34
C LEU A 216 -9.36 -3.05 -2.68
N LEU A 217 -10.29 -3.91 -3.11
CA LEU A 217 -10.23 -4.59 -4.39
C LEU A 217 -10.30 -3.59 -5.56
N ILE A 218 -11.22 -2.62 -5.51
CA ILE A 218 -11.32 -1.58 -6.54
C ILE A 218 -10.02 -0.75 -6.58
N LEU A 219 -9.52 -0.32 -5.42
CA LEU A 219 -8.25 0.43 -5.34
C LEU A 219 -7.07 -0.40 -5.85
N PHE A 220 -7.03 -1.68 -5.54
CA PHE A 220 -5.98 -2.60 -5.97
C PHE A 220 -6.02 -2.85 -7.48
N LEU A 221 -7.20 -3.09 -8.05
CA LEU A 221 -7.37 -3.24 -9.50
C LEU A 221 -7.00 -1.95 -10.24
N ALA A 222 -7.40 -0.80 -9.72
CA ALA A 222 -7.00 0.50 -10.27
C ALA A 222 -5.48 0.70 -10.20
N ALA A 223 -4.85 0.36 -9.06
CA ALA A 223 -3.40 0.41 -8.88
C ALA A 223 -2.65 -0.48 -9.89
N ILE A 224 -3.13 -1.71 -10.10
CA ILE A 224 -2.57 -2.62 -11.11
C ILE A 224 -2.76 -2.04 -12.51
N ALA A 225 -3.96 -1.57 -12.85
CA ALA A 225 -4.25 -1.04 -14.18
C ALA A 225 -3.34 0.15 -14.51
N ILE A 226 -3.16 1.09 -13.57
CA ILE A 226 -2.28 2.25 -13.74
C ILE A 226 -0.82 1.81 -13.91
N GLN A 227 -0.34 0.88 -13.06
CA GLN A 227 1.03 0.39 -13.16
C GLN A 227 1.28 -0.42 -14.44
N MET A 228 0.34 -1.26 -14.86
CA MET A 228 0.42 -1.98 -16.12
C MET A 228 0.40 -1.03 -17.32
N ALA A 229 -0.46 0.00 -17.31
CA ALA A 229 -0.48 1.00 -18.36
C ALA A 229 0.88 1.70 -18.50
N PHE A 230 1.49 2.09 -17.38
CA PHE A 230 2.84 2.66 -17.37
C PHE A 230 3.90 1.66 -17.88
N ALA A 231 3.85 0.42 -17.39
CA ALA A 231 4.80 -0.63 -17.79
C ALA A 231 4.68 -0.98 -19.29
N LEU A 232 3.47 -1.05 -19.83
CA LEU A 232 3.22 -1.28 -21.26
C LEU A 232 3.71 -0.10 -22.11
N MET A 233 3.44 1.13 -21.69
CA MET A 233 3.93 2.32 -22.37
C MET A 233 5.46 2.34 -22.43
N PHE A 234 6.12 2.02 -21.31
CA PHE A 234 7.57 1.96 -21.23
C PHE A 234 8.16 0.77 -22.01
N GLY A 235 7.52 -0.41 -21.92
CA GLY A 235 7.92 -1.62 -22.63
C GLY A 235 7.80 -1.47 -24.16
N LEU A 236 6.75 -0.79 -24.63
CA LEU A 236 6.59 -0.48 -26.06
C LEU A 236 7.66 0.50 -26.54
N ALA A 237 7.98 1.54 -25.75
CA ALA A 237 9.05 2.47 -26.07
C ALA A 237 10.41 1.74 -26.20
N PHE A 238 10.67 0.77 -25.31
CA PHE A 238 11.86 -0.09 -25.40
C PHE A 238 11.85 -0.96 -26.67
N ALA A 239 10.74 -1.63 -26.97
CA ALA A 239 10.62 -2.50 -28.13
C ALA A 239 10.82 -1.75 -29.46
N LEU A 240 10.35 -0.50 -29.56
CA LEU A 240 10.48 0.32 -30.77
C LEU A 240 11.88 0.91 -30.96
N THR A 241 12.59 1.21 -29.87
CA THR A 241 13.91 1.87 -29.93
C THR A 241 15.08 0.88 -29.91
N GLY A 242 14.82 -0.39 -29.59
CA GLY A 242 15.82 -1.47 -29.57
C GLY A 242 16.92 -1.30 -28.51
N SER A 243 16.90 -0.22 -27.73
CA SER A 243 17.87 0.07 -26.68
C SER A 243 17.29 0.99 -25.62
N LEU A 244 17.66 0.77 -24.36
CA LEU A 244 17.37 1.69 -23.27
C LEU A 244 18.44 2.78 -23.27
N SER A 245 18.18 3.90 -23.95
CA SER A 245 19.02 5.09 -23.80
C SER A 245 19.10 5.49 -22.32
N THR A 246 20.23 6.06 -21.89
CA THR A 246 20.39 6.54 -20.50
C THR A 246 19.28 7.53 -20.12
N VAL A 247 18.84 8.36 -21.08
CA VAL A 247 17.71 9.27 -20.91
C VAL A 247 16.40 8.50 -20.72
N GLY A 248 16.14 7.46 -21.51
CA GLY A 248 14.96 6.60 -21.36
C GLY A 248 14.89 5.92 -19.98
N LEU A 249 16.03 5.45 -19.46
CA LEU A 249 16.10 4.87 -18.11
C LEU A 249 15.75 5.87 -17.01
N ILE A 250 16.28 7.09 -17.11
CA ILE A 250 15.99 8.15 -16.13
C ILE A 250 14.51 8.55 -16.19
N VAL A 251 13.96 8.72 -17.40
CA VAL A 251 12.53 9.05 -17.59
C VAL A 251 11.65 7.92 -17.06
N GLY A 252 12.01 6.66 -17.32
CA GLY A 252 11.29 5.48 -16.81
C GLY A 252 11.30 5.41 -15.28
N ALA A 253 12.47 5.59 -14.67
CA ALA A 253 12.63 5.57 -13.21
C ALA A 253 11.87 6.71 -12.51
N ILE A 254 11.88 7.92 -13.09
CA ILE A 254 11.11 9.06 -12.57
C ILE A 254 9.62 8.78 -12.73
N GLY A 255 9.19 8.34 -13.91
CA GLY A 255 7.78 8.05 -14.19
C GLY A 255 7.22 6.95 -13.27
N SER A 256 7.96 5.87 -13.05
CA SER A 256 7.54 4.78 -12.16
C SER A 256 7.51 5.22 -10.69
N ALA A 257 8.47 6.03 -10.25
CA ALA A 257 8.47 6.62 -8.91
C ALA A 257 7.26 7.54 -8.70
N VAL A 258 6.90 8.37 -9.68
CA VAL A 258 5.73 9.25 -9.61
C VAL A 258 4.44 8.42 -9.54
N VAL A 259 4.27 7.47 -10.46
CA VAL A 259 3.07 6.61 -10.52
C VAL A 259 2.88 5.83 -9.23
N SER A 260 3.94 5.17 -8.74
CA SER A 260 3.89 4.40 -7.50
C SER A 260 3.56 5.27 -6.28
N THR A 261 4.08 6.48 -6.24
CA THR A 261 3.83 7.42 -5.14
C THR A 261 2.40 7.94 -5.14
N VAL A 262 1.83 8.23 -6.31
CA VAL A 262 0.41 8.63 -6.43
C VAL A 262 -0.50 7.49 -5.95
N VAL A 263 -0.24 6.27 -6.41
CA VAL A 263 -1.01 5.09 -6.03
C VAL A 263 -0.91 4.81 -4.53
N SER A 264 0.30 4.85 -3.96
CA SER A 264 0.50 4.61 -2.53
C SER A 264 -0.16 5.68 -1.66
N THR A 265 -0.15 6.94 -2.12
CA THR A 265 -0.84 8.05 -1.45
C THR A 265 -2.35 7.80 -1.40
N LEU A 266 -2.96 7.47 -2.55
CA LEU A 266 -4.39 7.18 -2.64
C LEU A 266 -4.79 6.03 -1.71
N ILE A 267 -4.04 4.92 -1.72
CA ILE A 267 -4.31 3.75 -0.87
C ILE A 267 -4.17 4.12 0.61
N SER A 268 -3.12 4.85 0.98
CA SER A 268 -2.88 5.24 2.38
C SER A 268 -3.97 6.15 2.92
N VAL A 269 -4.39 7.16 2.14
CA VAL A 269 -5.50 8.05 2.52
C VAL A 269 -6.81 7.26 2.60
N ALA A 270 -7.09 6.37 1.66
CA ALA A 270 -8.29 5.54 1.69
C ALA A 270 -8.34 4.61 2.91
N ILE A 271 -7.21 4.07 3.35
CA ILE A 271 -7.11 3.29 4.59
C ILE A 271 -7.42 4.17 5.81
N ALA A 272 -6.88 5.40 5.85
CA ALA A 272 -7.13 6.35 6.94
C ALA A 272 -8.59 6.78 7.01
N VAL A 273 -9.21 7.08 5.87
CA VAL A 273 -10.63 7.42 5.79
C VAL A 273 -11.50 6.21 6.17
N SER A 274 -11.12 5.01 5.70
CA SER A 274 -11.81 3.77 6.08
C SER A 274 -11.78 3.53 7.59
N TYR A 275 -10.69 3.87 8.27
CA TYR A 275 -10.63 3.84 9.74
C TYR A 275 -11.68 4.75 10.38
N VAL A 276 -11.74 6.02 9.96
CA VAL A 276 -12.68 7.00 10.50
C VAL A 276 -14.11 6.55 10.28
N GLU A 277 -14.45 6.09 9.07
CA GLU A 277 -15.78 5.57 8.76
C GLU A 277 -16.11 4.32 9.59
N LEU A 278 -15.22 3.32 9.67
CA LEU A 278 -15.46 2.12 10.48
C LEU A 278 -15.66 2.46 11.96
N ARG A 279 -14.94 3.45 12.46
CA ARG A 279 -15.08 3.95 13.83
C ARG A 279 -16.44 4.62 14.02
N GLN A 280 -16.86 5.48 13.10
CA GLN A 280 -18.19 6.10 13.12
C GLN A 280 -19.31 5.04 13.09
N VAL A 281 -19.21 4.02 12.22
CA VAL A 281 -20.23 2.96 12.11
C VAL A 281 -20.34 2.11 13.38
N LYS A 282 -19.23 1.88 14.10
CA LYS A 282 -19.19 0.95 15.24
C LYS A 282 -19.26 1.58 16.60
N GLU A 283 -18.65 2.74 16.72
CA GLU A 283 -18.55 3.49 17.96
C GLU A 283 -19.51 4.69 17.98
N GLY A 284 -20.27 4.90 16.88
CA GLY A 284 -21.42 5.81 16.73
C GLY A 284 -21.37 7.03 17.63
N THR A 285 -20.95 8.18 17.09
CA THR A 285 -21.00 9.54 17.71
C THR A 285 -21.55 9.57 19.13
N GLY A 286 -20.76 9.08 20.10
CA GLY A 286 -21.19 8.90 21.48
C GLY A 286 -21.27 10.20 22.29
N ILE A 287 -21.66 11.31 21.67
CA ILE A 287 -21.81 12.60 22.37
C ILE A 287 -23.07 13.33 21.90
N ASP A 288 -23.34 13.40 20.60
CA ASP A 288 -24.48 14.18 20.09
C ASP A 288 -25.83 13.46 20.30
N GLU A 289 -25.88 12.14 20.14
CA GLU A 289 -27.11 11.34 20.34
C GLU A 289 -27.45 11.15 21.83
N LEU A 290 -26.44 11.22 22.72
CA LEU A 290 -26.67 11.23 24.17
C LEU A 290 -27.14 12.61 24.65
N ALA A 291 -26.60 13.69 24.10
CA ALA A 291 -27.02 15.05 24.46
C ALA A 291 -28.49 15.33 24.11
N GLU A 292 -28.99 14.77 23.00
CA GLU A 292 -30.39 14.91 22.57
C GLU A 292 -31.38 14.02 23.36
N ILE A 293 -30.89 12.92 23.98
CA ILE A 293 -31.70 12.10 24.90
C ILE A 293 -31.82 12.73 26.30
N PHE A 294 -30.86 13.59 26.68
CA PHE A 294 -30.81 14.23 27.99
C PHE A 294 -31.22 15.72 28.00
N SER A 295 -31.60 16.30 26.85
CA SER A 295 -32.16 17.65 26.71
C SER A 295 -33.69 17.62 26.58
#